data_AF-A0A3G8Y116-F1
#
_entry.id   AF-A0A3G8Y116-F1
#
_cell.length_a   1.000
_cell.length_b   1.000
_cell.length_c   1.000
_cell.angle_alpha   90.00
_cell.angle_beta   90.00
_cell.angle_gamma   90.00
#
_symmetry.space_group_name_H-M   'P 1'
#
loop_
_entity.id
_entity.type
_entity.pdbx_description
1 polymer ?
#
loop_
_entity_poly.entity_id
_entity_poly.type
_entity_poly.pdbx_seq_one_letter_code
_entity_poly.pdbx_strand_id
1 'polypeptide(L)' 'MENAIEYKEKLISFIKNSINLFPAKRTPKKLKSFGSQYVFYKANQKTTWYIFFERFDNKFLIKHITNNHSKDAKYL' A
#
# COMPACT_ATOMS: atom_id res chain seq x y z
N MET A 1 21.18 -10.70 -0.53
CA MET A 1 19.90 -11.43 -0.50
C MET A 1 18.98 -10.58 0.37
N GLU A 2 18.01 -9.87 -0.21
CA GLU A 2 17.05 -9.12 0.62
C GLU A 2 16.21 -10.13 1.39
N ASN A 3 16.24 -10.07 2.72
CA ASN A 3 15.48 -10.98 3.58
C ASN A 3 14.07 -10.39 3.82
N ALA A 4 13.07 -11.24 4.07
CA ALA A 4 11.70 -10.85 4.36
C ALA A 4 11.58 -9.82 5.51
N ILE A 5 12.52 -9.85 6.47
CA ILE A 5 12.62 -8.88 7.55
C ILE A 5 12.87 -7.47 7.01
N GLU A 6 13.88 -7.30 6.15
CA GLU A 6 14.25 -6.00 5.59
C GLU A 6 13.12 -5.42 4.71
N TYR A 7 12.45 -6.26 3.93
CA TYR A 7 11.27 -5.86 3.16
C TYR A 7 10.14 -5.32 4.05
N LYS A 8 9.85 -6.03 5.13
CA LYS A 8 8.84 -5.63 6.10
C LYS A 8 9.20 -4.30 6.74
N GLU A 9 10.46 -4.13 7.15
CA GLU A 9 10.94 -2.90 7.80
C GLU A 9 10.87 -1.69 6.87
N LYS A 10 11.32 -1.82 5.62
CA LYS A 10 11.20 -0.77 4.60
C LYS A 10 9.74 -0.37 4.37
N LEU A 11 8.84 -1.35 4.26
CA LEU A 11 7.41 -1.08 4.06
C LEU A 11 6.79 -0.38 5.26
N ILE A 12 7.09 -0.83 6.49
CA ILE A 12 6.59 -0.18 7.71
C ILE A 12 7.13 1.25 7.83
N SER A 13 8.41 1.45 7.53
CA SER A 13 9.04 2.77 7.52
C SER A 13 8.34 3.70 6.53
N PHE A 14 8.08 3.25 5.30
CA PHE A 14 7.32 4.01 4.30
C PHE A 14 5.92 4.38 4.81
N ILE A 15 5.17 3.41 5.37
CA ILE A 15 3.81 3.66 5.88
C ILE A 15 3.84 4.71 7.00
N LYS A 16 4.75 4.59 7.96
CA LYS A 16 4.83 5.51 9.10
C LYS A 16 5.27 6.91 8.71
N ASN A 17 6.24 7.02 7.82
CA ASN A 17 6.93 8.28 7.56
C ASN A 17 6.42 9.01 6.33
N SER A 18 5.64 8.36 5.46
CA SER A 18 5.34 8.92 4.15
C SER A 18 3.90 8.77 3.66
N ILE A 19 3.06 7.95 4.31
CA ILE A 19 1.69 7.71 3.81
C ILE A 19 0.84 8.99 3.69
N ASN A 20 1.10 9.99 4.53
CA ASN A 20 0.42 11.29 4.50
C ASN A 20 1.03 12.29 3.50
N LEU A 21 2.24 12.04 3.01
CA LEU A 21 2.96 12.91 2.07
C LEU A 21 2.61 12.60 0.61
N PHE A 22 2.22 11.35 0.32
CA PHE A 22 1.89 10.92 -1.03
C PHE A 22 0.41 11.15 -1.38
N PRO A 23 0.10 11.57 -2.61
CA PRO A 23 -1.28 11.69 -3.05
C PRO A 23 -1.94 10.31 -3.09
N ALA A 24 -2.95 10.12 -2.24
CA ALA A 24 -3.71 8.89 -2.17
C ALA A 24 -4.65 8.76 -3.38
N LYS A 25 -4.70 7.56 -3.97
CA LYS A 25 -5.64 7.22 -5.05
C LYS A 25 -6.93 6.67 -4.47
N ARG A 26 -8.04 6.87 -5.17
CA ARG A 26 -9.32 6.20 -4.85
C ARG A 26 -9.25 4.73 -5.23
N THR A 27 -9.71 3.86 -4.34
CA THR A 27 -9.72 2.42 -4.60
C THR A 27 -10.73 2.06 -5.70
N PRO A 28 -10.32 1.24 -6.70
CA PRO A 28 -11.21 0.72 -7.73
C PRO A 28 -12.39 -0.07 -7.16
N LYS A 29 -13.54 -0.05 -7.85
CA LYS A 29 -14.79 -0.67 -7.36
C LYS A 29 -14.62 -2.15 -6.99
N LYS A 30 -13.84 -2.91 -7.78
CA LYS A 30 -13.57 -4.34 -7.54
C LYS A 30 -12.78 -4.62 -6.27
N LEU A 31 -12.04 -3.63 -5.77
CA LEU A 31 -11.17 -3.73 -4.60
C LEU A 31 -11.70 -2.92 -3.42
N LYS A 32 -12.95 -2.44 -3.47
CA LYS A 32 -13.47 -1.48 -2.49
C LYS A 32 -13.46 -2.01 -1.05
N SER A 33 -13.51 -3.33 -0.86
CA SER A 33 -13.38 -3.98 0.44
C SER A 33 -11.99 -3.76 1.09
N PHE A 34 -10.95 -3.50 0.30
CA PHE A 34 -9.57 -3.33 0.78
C PHE A 34 -9.36 -1.96 1.45
N GLY A 35 -10.19 -0.97 1.15
CA GLY A 35 -10.13 0.38 1.71
C GLY A 35 -10.73 1.41 0.76
N SER A 36 -11.08 2.60 1.24
CA SER A 36 -11.59 3.67 0.37
C SER A 36 -10.50 4.29 -0.52
N GLN A 37 -9.27 4.33 -0.03
CA GLN A 37 -8.10 4.89 -0.71
C GLN A 37 -6.90 3.95 -0.63
N TYR A 38 -5.91 4.19 -1.49
CA TYR A 38 -4.63 3.48 -1.44
C TYR A 38 -3.47 4.36 -1.89
N VAL A 39 -2.26 3.99 -1.48
CA VAL A 39 -1.00 4.48 -2.05
C VAL A 39 -0.19 3.31 -2.58
N PHE A 40 0.76 3.59 -3.48
CA PHE A 40 1.69 2.58 -3.98
C PHE A 40 3.12 2.93 -3.61
N TYR A 41 3.92 1.90 -3.31
CA TYR A 41 5.33 2.00 -2.97
C TYR A 41 6.13 1.03 -3.83
N LYS A 42 7.01 1.55 -4.69
CA LYS A 42 7.94 0.72 -5.46
C LYS A 42 9.13 0.37 -4.56
N ALA A 43 9.18 -0.86 -4.06
CA ALA A 43 10.28 -1.34 -3.24
C ALA A 43 11.55 -1.56 -4.08
N ASN A 44 11.37 -2.02 -5.32
CA ASN A 44 12.43 -2.19 -6.32
C ASN A 44 11.84 -2.23 -7.74
N GLN A 45 12.66 -2.57 -8.74
CA GLN A 45 12.25 -2.62 -10.14
C GLN A 45 11.13 -3.64 -10.43
N LYS A 46 11.00 -4.69 -9.61
CA LYS A 46 10.06 -5.81 -9.83
C LYS A 46 8.85 -5.78 -8.90
N THR A 47 8.95 -5.13 -7.75
CA THR A 47 7.93 -5.19 -6.69
C THR A 47 7.38 -3.82 -6.35
N THR A 48 6.07 -3.67 -6.56
CA THR A 48 5.26 -2.52 -6.13
C THR A 48 4.24 -3.00 -5.09
N TRP A 49 4.29 -2.41 -3.91
CA TRP A 49 3.32 -2.61 -2.84
C TRP A 49 2.17 -1.64 -2.99
N TYR A 50 0.97 -2.10 -2.67
CA TYR A 50 -0.26 -1.30 -2.62
C TYR A 50 -0.82 -1.38 -1.21
N ILE A 51 -0.96 -0.22 -0.58
CA ILE A 51 -1.38 -0.07 0.81
C ILE A 51 -2.73 0.61 0.82
N PHE A 52 -3.78 -0.13 1.18
CA PHE A 52 -5.15 0.34 1.22
C PHE A 52 -5.54 0.72 2.65
N PHE A 53 -6.27 1.82 2.77
CA PHE A 53 -6.62 2.39 4.07
C PHE A 53 -7.94 3.16 4.04
N GLU A 54 -8.46 3.42 5.23
CA GLU A 54 -9.38 4.52 5.48
C GLU A 54 -8.60 5.69 6.09
N ARG A 55 -8.98 6.91 5.72
CA ARG A 55 -8.42 8.14 6.28
C ARG A 55 -9.52 8.90 7.01
N PHE A 56 -9.25 9.22 8.27
CA PHE A 56 -10.08 10.08 9.11
C PHE A 56 -9.18 11.20 9.63
N ASP A 57 -9.28 12.37 9.01
CA ASP A 57 -8.39 13.51 9.21
C ASP A 57 -6.90 13.13 9.03
N ASN A 58 -6.15 13.11 10.13
CA ASN A 58 -4.73 12.76 10.20
C ASN A 58 -4.49 11.32 10.66
N LYS A 59 -5.55 10.52 10.85
CA LYS A 59 -5.47 9.11 11.24
C LYS A 59 -5.67 8.22 10.02
N PHE A 60 -4.83 7.20 9.92
CA PHE A 60 -4.85 6.22 8.85
C PHE A 60 -5.10 4.84 9.45
N LEU A 61 -6.18 4.18 9.02
CA LEU A 61 -6.44 2.78 9.33
C LEU A 61 -6.05 1.93 8.14
N ILE A 62 -4.90 1.25 8.23
CA ILE A 62 -4.44 0.32 7.19
C ILE A 62 -5.33 -0.92 7.23
N LYS A 63 -6.01 -1.21 6.12
CA LYS A 63 -6.98 -2.32 6.02
C LYS A 63 -6.46 -3.50 5.21
N HIS A 64 -5.65 -3.23 4.18
CA HIS A 64 -5.12 -4.27 3.32
C HIS A 64 -3.78 -3.86 2.71
N ILE A 65 -2.89 -4.84 2.53
CA ILE A 65 -1.60 -4.65 1.88
C ILE A 65 -1.42 -5.80 0.89
N THR A 66 -1.12 -5.46 -0.36
CA THR A 66 -0.84 -6.44 -1.42
C THR A 66 0.29 -5.93 -2.32
N ASN A 67 0.70 -6.71 -3.31
CA ASN A 67 1.71 -6.29 -4.29
C ASN A 67 1.32 -6.70 -5.71
N ASN A 68 2.12 -6.26 -6.69
CA ASN A 68 1.91 -6.54 -8.11
C ASN A 68 2.00 -8.02 -8.51
N HIS A 69 2.45 -8.91 -7.62
CA HIS A 69 2.46 -10.35 -7.85
C HIS A 69 1.14 -11.02 -7.42
N SER A 70 0.26 -10.31 -6.70
CA SER A 70 -1.09 -10.79 -6.38
C SER A 70 -2.02 -10.74 -7.59
N LYS A 71 -2.97 -11.70 -7.65
CA LYS A 71 -4.05 -11.70 -8.64
C LYS A 71 -4.92 -10.44 -8.57
N ASP A 72 -4.97 -9.75 -7.43
CA ASP A 72 -5.74 -8.52 -7.25
C ASP A 72 -5.16 -7.33 -8.01
N ALA A 73 -3.85 -7.36 -8.29
CA ALA A 73 -3.14 -6.26 -8.93
C ALA A 73 -3.63 -5.97 -10.35
N LYS A 74 -4.29 -6.93 -11.01
CA LYS A 74 -4.92 -6.73 -12.33
C LYS A 74 -6.07 -5.72 -12.32
N TYR A 75 -6.51 -5.29 -11.14
CA TYR A 75 -7.58 -4.30 -10.98
C TYR A 75 -7.07 -2.92 -10.54
N LEU A 76 -5.75 -2.72 -10.46
CA LEU A 76 -5.10 -1.48 -9.99
C LEU A 76 -4.48 -0.64 -11.10
#